data_AF-A0A4R0JCI2-F1
#
_entry.id   AF-A0A4R0JCI2-F1
#
_cell.length_a   1.000
_cell.length_b   1.000
_cell.length_c   1.000
_cell.angle_alpha   90.00
_cell.angle_beta   90.00
_cell.angle_gamma   90.00
#
_symmetry.space_group_name_H-M   'P 1'
#
loop_
_entity.id
_entity.type
_entity.pdbx_description
1 polymer ?
#
loop_
_entity_poly.entity_id
_entity_poly.type
_entity_poly.pdbx_seq_one_letter_code
_entity_poly.pdbx_strand_id
1 'polypeptide(L)'
;MVLGFGGDLEFDPALFEVRRGGSPVPLEPQAFDVLAYLVSHRDRVVPKEELMDSVWGGRFVSETAVTSRIKQIRRALGDDGHSQRMIRTLHGRGYRFVAPVETQPGLRPSEPIRYTVSDGLHIAYQVTGGGDLDIVLVSGFISHLELDWADPRHAHFLHRLGSFGRLIRFDKRGTGMSDRPSGIPDVETRMHDVLAVMDAVGSRRAVLVGYSEGGPMSVLCAAAHPDRVAGLVLYGTYAKRVWSEDYPWAQPQEERETYTELLVNKWDWEADMLLRCPSADEPMQRWWAQRMRASATPSTVRALMDMNSLVDVRDALPAVRVPTLVLHRSGDALVDIGGSRYIADRVPGARFEQLEGNDHFVSGNPDQILDAIEVFLRDLPGPAARPLALAAVVAPAGHRSDDVVAGLSAAGGRRRVGPAGRPVVLFDGPATAVRAGLAQLRDGDRLGIAIAEVPKDELELDAYGVQVAIGLADDAPPGSVWLTSGVRDLLAGSGIATEPVAENVFRAPR
;
A
#
# COMPACT_ATOMS: atom_id res chain seq x y z
N MET A 1 -15.61 17.19 -2.81
CA MET A 1 -16.56 18.26 -2.41
C MET A 1 -17.22 18.76 -3.68
N VAL A 2 -18.55 18.65 -3.80
CA VAL A 2 -19.27 19.15 -4.99
C VAL A 2 -19.65 20.60 -4.72
N LEU A 3 -19.29 21.48 -5.65
CA LEU A 3 -19.60 22.91 -5.56
C LEU A 3 -20.83 23.19 -6.41
N GLY A 4 -21.91 23.64 -5.77
CA GLY A 4 -23.11 24.10 -6.44
C GLY A 4 -23.02 25.58 -6.80
N PHE A 5 -23.42 25.97 -8.00
CA PHE A 5 -23.56 27.38 -8.36
C PHE A 5 -24.63 27.59 -9.44
N GLY A 6 -25.26 28.77 -9.47
CA GLY A 6 -26.28 29.08 -10.49
C GLY A 6 -27.60 28.31 -10.37
N GLY A 7 -27.82 27.56 -9.27
CA GLY A 7 -29.06 26.86 -8.94
C GLY A 7 -29.20 25.45 -9.53
N ASP A 8 -28.58 25.17 -10.68
CA ASP A 8 -28.66 23.88 -11.37
C ASP A 8 -27.30 23.27 -11.77
N LEU A 9 -26.18 23.96 -11.53
CA LEU A 9 -24.84 23.47 -11.87
C LEU A 9 -24.12 22.90 -10.66
N GLU A 10 -23.47 21.77 -10.90
CA GLU A 10 -22.59 21.07 -9.99
C GLU A 10 -21.19 21.00 -10.61
N PHE A 11 -20.19 21.36 -9.83
CA PHE A 11 -18.78 21.26 -10.20
C PHE A 11 -18.07 20.33 -9.24
N ASP A 12 -17.58 19.21 -9.77
CA ASP A 12 -16.87 18.19 -9.02
C ASP A 12 -15.38 18.18 -9.44
N PRO A 13 -14.50 18.90 -8.72
CA PRO A 13 -13.08 18.93 -9.01
C PRO A 13 -12.41 17.56 -8.85
N ALA A 14 -12.97 16.65 -8.06
CA ALA A 14 -12.38 15.32 -7.84
C ALA A 14 -12.67 14.34 -8.99
N LEU A 15 -13.76 14.56 -9.74
CA LEU A 15 -14.14 13.74 -10.89
C LEU A 15 -13.85 14.39 -12.24
N PHE A 16 -13.25 15.59 -12.26
CA PHE A 16 -13.09 16.39 -13.49
C PHE A 16 -14.41 16.61 -14.25
N GLU A 17 -15.52 16.78 -13.51
CA GLU A 17 -16.86 16.85 -14.09
C GLU A 17 -17.59 18.15 -13.74
N VAL A 18 -18.31 18.67 -14.74
CA VAL A 18 -19.35 19.69 -14.56
C VAL A 18 -20.68 19.06 -14.92
N ARG A 19 -21.72 19.22 -14.10
CA ARG A 19 -23.07 18.73 -14.41
C ARG A 19 -24.08 19.87 -14.33
N ARG A 20 -25.14 19.78 -15.13
CA ARG A 20 -26.32 20.64 -15.08
C ARG A 20 -27.55 19.78 -14.89
N GLY A 21 -28.27 19.96 -13.78
CA GLY A 21 -29.42 19.12 -13.44
C GLY A 21 -29.09 17.62 -13.48
N GLY A 22 -27.90 17.24 -13.00
CA GLY A 22 -27.39 15.87 -13.00
C GLY A 22 -26.81 15.35 -14.33
N SER A 23 -26.92 16.11 -15.43
CA SER A 23 -26.36 15.70 -16.74
C SER A 23 -24.97 16.29 -16.98
N PRO A 24 -23.97 15.52 -17.46
CA PRO A 24 -22.64 16.03 -17.76
C PRO A 24 -22.65 17.19 -18.78
N VAL A 25 -21.90 18.24 -18.46
CA VAL A 25 -21.62 19.38 -19.34
C VAL A 25 -20.20 19.23 -19.85
N PRO A 26 -20.01 19.02 -21.17
CA PRO A 26 -18.69 18.80 -21.73
C PRO A 26 -17.83 20.06 -21.59
N LEU A 27 -16.64 19.88 -21.01
CA LEU A 27 -15.63 20.92 -20.84
C LEU A 27 -14.27 20.33 -21.18
N GLU A 28 -13.48 21.03 -21.99
CA GLU A 28 -12.11 20.58 -22.29
C GLU A 28 -11.24 20.63 -21.03
N PRO A 29 -10.24 19.72 -20.86
CA PRO A 29 -9.42 19.65 -19.64
C PRO A 29 -8.83 21.00 -19.22
N GLN A 30 -8.20 21.74 -20.13
CA GLN A 30 -7.64 23.06 -19.81
C GLN A 30 -8.71 24.10 -19.43
N ALA A 31 -9.93 24.01 -19.98
CA ALA A 31 -11.02 24.87 -19.58
C ALA A 31 -11.55 24.48 -18.18
N PHE A 32 -11.51 23.19 -17.86
CA PHE A 32 -11.82 22.68 -16.52
C PHE A 32 -10.81 23.21 -15.50
N ASP A 33 -9.51 23.13 -15.78
CA ASP A 33 -8.46 23.60 -14.88
C ASP A 33 -8.56 25.11 -14.59
N VAL A 34 -8.83 25.92 -15.63
CA VAL A 34 -9.10 27.35 -15.46
C VAL A 34 -10.33 27.59 -14.58
N LEU A 35 -11.41 26.83 -14.77
CA LEU A 35 -12.60 26.94 -13.93
C LEU A 35 -12.30 26.54 -12.48
N ALA A 36 -11.61 25.43 -12.27
CA ALA A 36 -11.18 24.94 -10.96
C ALA A 36 -10.37 26.02 -10.22
N TYR A 37 -9.41 26.62 -10.91
CA TYR A 37 -8.56 27.66 -10.36
C TYR A 37 -9.33 28.93 -9.99
N LEU A 38 -10.27 29.36 -10.84
CA LEU A 38 -11.11 30.53 -10.55
C LEU A 38 -12.06 30.30 -9.37
N VAL A 39 -12.60 29.09 -9.25
CA VAL A 39 -13.53 28.73 -8.17
C VAL A 39 -12.79 28.60 -6.83
N SER A 40 -11.57 28.04 -6.82
CA SER A 40 -10.75 27.95 -5.62
C SER A 40 -10.31 29.32 -5.10
N HIS A 41 -10.12 30.31 -6.00
CA HIS A 41 -9.72 31.69 -5.68
C HIS A 41 -10.85 32.73 -5.81
N ARG A 42 -12.10 32.31 -5.63
CA ARG A 42 -13.31 33.15 -5.83
C ARG A 42 -13.40 34.39 -4.93
N ASP A 43 -12.66 34.41 -3.84
CA ASP A 43 -12.58 35.52 -2.89
C ASP A 43 -11.84 36.75 -3.46
N ARG A 44 -11.00 36.58 -4.47
CA ARG A 44 -10.19 37.64 -5.08
C ARG A 44 -10.31 37.70 -6.60
N VAL A 45 -9.63 38.68 -7.18
CA VAL A 45 -9.42 38.78 -8.63
C VAL A 45 -8.17 37.98 -8.98
N VAL A 46 -8.26 37.14 -10.00
CA VAL A 46 -7.16 36.34 -10.52
C VAL A 46 -6.61 37.02 -11.80
N PRO A 47 -5.34 37.47 -11.79
CA PRO A 47 -4.66 38.02 -12.96
C PRO A 47 -4.54 37.02 -14.11
N LYS A 48 -4.47 37.53 -15.34
CA LYS A 48 -4.30 36.66 -16.53
C LYS A 48 -2.93 35.95 -16.50
N GLU A 49 -1.88 36.65 -16.11
CA GLU A 49 -0.52 36.10 -15.95
C GLU A 49 -0.53 34.92 -14.97
N GLU A 50 -1.17 35.09 -13.82
CA GLU A 50 -1.31 34.03 -12.81
C GLU A 50 -2.05 32.79 -13.35
N LEU A 51 -3.11 32.96 -14.15
CA LEU A 51 -3.78 31.85 -14.81
C LEU A 51 -2.88 31.16 -15.83
N MET A 52 -2.09 31.93 -16.61
CA MET A 52 -1.15 31.38 -17.58
C MET A 52 -0.09 30.53 -16.88
N ASP A 53 0.51 31.04 -15.80
CA ASP A 53 1.55 30.34 -15.05
C ASP A 53 1.01 29.09 -14.35
N SER A 54 -0.14 29.22 -13.68
CA SER A 54 -0.67 28.16 -12.82
C SER A 54 -1.29 27.01 -13.61
N VAL A 55 -1.92 27.29 -14.77
CA VAL A 55 -2.63 26.25 -15.55
C VAL A 55 -1.79 25.72 -16.71
N TRP A 56 -0.89 26.52 -17.30
CA TRP A 56 -0.07 26.08 -18.44
C TRP A 56 1.39 25.74 -18.09
N GLY A 57 1.82 25.92 -16.84
CA GLY A 57 3.05 25.34 -16.30
C GLY A 57 4.31 25.68 -17.11
N GLY A 58 4.68 26.96 -17.16
CA GLY A 58 5.91 27.43 -17.81
C GLY A 58 5.90 27.42 -19.35
N ARG A 59 4.81 26.97 -19.99
CA ARG A 59 4.63 27.11 -21.45
C ARG A 59 4.28 28.56 -21.78
N PHE A 60 5.01 29.17 -22.71
CA PHE A 60 4.68 30.50 -23.23
C PHE A 60 3.34 30.46 -23.97
N VAL A 61 2.28 30.90 -23.32
CA VAL A 61 0.94 31.07 -23.89
C VAL A 61 0.57 32.53 -23.95
N SER A 62 -0.23 32.89 -24.95
CA SER A 62 -0.74 34.26 -25.13
C SER A 62 -2.02 34.48 -24.33
N GLU A 63 -2.34 35.73 -24.00
CA GLU A 63 -3.62 36.08 -23.34
C GLU A 63 -4.85 35.61 -24.13
N THR A 64 -4.70 35.39 -25.44
CA THR A 64 -5.74 34.81 -26.30
C THR A 64 -6.11 33.37 -25.91
N ALA A 65 -5.18 32.60 -25.34
CA ALA A 65 -5.47 31.26 -24.81
C ALA A 65 -6.42 31.34 -23.60
N VAL A 66 -6.11 32.21 -22.63
CA VAL A 66 -6.94 32.43 -21.44
C VAL A 66 -8.34 32.91 -21.85
N THR A 67 -8.43 33.93 -22.70
CA THR A 67 -9.73 34.44 -23.18
C THR A 67 -10.55 33.38 -23.93
N SER A 68 -9.91 32.50 -24.71
CA SER A 68 -10.58 31.37 -25.37
C SER A 68 -11.18 30.38 -24.36
N ARG A 69 -10.41 29.99 -23.32
CA ARG A 69 -10.91 29.10 -22.25
C ARG A 69 -12.05 29.75 -21.47
N ILE A 70 -11.94 31.03 -21.11
CA ILE A 70 -13.02 31.77 -20.45
C ILE A 70 -14.30 31.79 -21.29
N LYS A 71 -14.19 31.96 -22.60
CA LYS A 71 -15.35 31.92 -23.52
C LYS A 71 -15.99 30.52 -23.54
N GLN A 72 -15.19 29.46 -23.55
CA GLN A 72 -15.67 28.09 -23.49
C GLN A 72 -16.38 27.79 -22.15
N ILE A 73 -15.77 28.18 -21.03
CA ILE A 73 -16.35 28.00 -19.70
C ILE A 73 -17.68 28.74 -19.60
N ARG A 74 -17.73 30.02 -19.98
CA ARG A 74 -18.98 30.80 -19.97
C ARG A 74 -20.08 30.09 -20.75
N ARG A 75 -19.80 29.63 -21.97
CA ARG A 75 -20.75 28.88 -22.79
C ARG A 75 -21.24 27.60 -22.10
N ALA A 76 -20.33 26.81 -21.53
CA ALA A 76 -20.67 25.57 -20.81
C ALA A 76 -21.58 25.85 -19.60
N LEU A 77 -21.27 26.90 -18.85
CA LEU A 77 -22.01 27.27 -17.64
C LEU A 77 -23.29 28.08 -17.93
N GLY A 78 -23.58 28.42 -19.19
CA GLY A 78 -24.74 29.28 -19.51
C GLY A 78 -24.57 30.73 -19.03
N ASP A 79 -23.32 31.16 -18.91
CA ASP A 79 -22.90 32.55 -18.72
C ASP A 79 -22.41 33.14 -20.06
N ASP A 80 -22.27 34.45 -20.13
CA ASP A 80 -21.75 35.11 -21.32
C ASP A 80 -20.98 36.40 -20.98
N GLY A 81 -20.34 36.98 -22.00
CA GLY A 81 -19.52 38.19 -21.83
C GLY A 81 -20.31 39.46 -21.51
N HIS A 82 -21.63 39.42 -21.63
CA HIS A 82 -22.52 40.54 -21.33
C HIS A 82 -23.14 40.41 -19.93
N SER A 83 -23.74 39.26 -19.61
CA SER A 83 -24.39 38.99 -18.33
C SER A 83 -23.40 38.79 -17.19
N GLN A 84 -22.27 38.12 -17.46
CA GLN A 84 -21.17 37.85 -16.51
C GLN A 84 -21.65 37.45 -15.10
N ARG A 85 -22.64 36.56 -15.03
CA ARG A 85 -23.29 36.13 -13.78
C ARG A 85 -22.39 35.23 -12.96
N MET A 86 -21.44 34.54 -13.59
CA MET A 86 -20.56 33.57 -12.94
C MET A 86 -19.11 34.01 -13.00
N ILE A 87 -18.62 34.42 -14.17
CA ILE A 87 -17.25 34.88 -14.34
C ILE A 87 -17.28 36.35 -14.76
N ARG A 88 -16.81 37.22 -13.87
CA ARG A 88 -16.68 38.65 -14.12
C ARG A 88 -15.30 38.98 -14.70
N THR A 89 -15.29 39.75 -15.79
CA THR A 89 -14.08 40.32 -16.36
C THR A 89 -13.83 41.69 -15.74
N LEU A 90 -12.69 41.86 -15.07
CA LEU A 90 -12.21 43.16 -14.62
C LEU A 90 -11.15 43.63 -15.62
N HIS A 91 -11.54 44.57 -16.48
CA HIS A 91 -10.69 45.08 -17.55
C HIS A 91 -9.34 45.56 -17.01
N GLY A 92 -8.26 45.09 -17.63
CA GLY A 92 -6.88 45.39 -17.22
C GLY A 92 -6.40 44.69 -15.94
N ARG A 93 -7.24 43.87 -15.27
CA ARG A 93 -6.86 43.19 -14.02
C ARG A 93 -7.01 41.68 -14.05
N GLY A 94 -7.99 41.12 -14.75
CA GLY A 94 -8.18 39.67 -14.84
C GLY A 94 -9.63 39.24 -14.68
N TYR A 95 -9.83 38.09 -14.04
CA TYR A 95 -11.15 37.45 -13.87
C TYR A 95 -11.47 37.19 -12.42
N ARG A 96 -12.76 37.17 -12.08
CA ARG A 96 -13.24 36.75 -10.76
C ARG A 96 -14.45 35.86 -10.92
N PHE A 97 -14.45 34.73 -10.21
CA PHE A 97 -15.66 33.93 -10.05
C PHE A 97 -16.57 34.61 -9.02
N VAL A 98 -17.79 34.96 -9.43
CA VAL A 98 -18.72 35.79 -8.64
C VAL A 98 -20.05 35.11 -8.35
N ALA A 99 -20.33 33.94 -8.95
CA ALA A 99 -21.53 33.19 -8.59
C ALA A 99 -21.45 32.73 -7.13
N PRO A 100 -22.56 32.77 -6.38
CA PRO A 100 -22.64 32.13 -5.07
C PRO A 100 -22.25 30.66 -5.21
N VAL A 101 -21.22 30.27 -4.46
CA VAL A 101 -20.78 28.88 -4.38
C VAL A 101 -21.38 28.31 -3.11
N GLU A 102 -22.34 27.43 -3.27
CA GLU A 102 -22.84 26.61 -2.19
C GLU A 102 -21.95 25.38 -2.12
N THR A 103 -21.23 25.26 -1.02
CA THR A 103 -20.60 24.00 -0.67
C THR A 103 -21.71 23.04 -0.27
N GLN A 104 -22.18 22.24 -1.21
CA GLN A 104 -22.91 21.06 -0.79
C GLN A 104 -21.86 20.14 -0.15
N PRO A 105 -22.04 19.72 1.12
CA PRO A 105 -21.34 18.53 1.55
C PRO A 105 -21.72 17.50 0.51
N GLY A 106 -20.74 17.04 -0.26
CA GLY A 106 -20.94 15.97 -1.21
C GLY A 106 -21.19 14.72 -0.40
N LEU A 107 -22.37 14.65 0.24
CA LEU A 107 -22.96 13.45 0.80
C LEU A 107 -23.44 12.64 -0.38
N ARG A 108 -22.48 12.16 -1.20
CA ARG A 108 -22.58 10.75 -1.48
C ARG A 108 -22.45 10.08 -0.12
N PRO A 109 -23.26 9.07 0.22
CA PRO A 109 -22.83 8.17 1.27
C PRO A 109 -21.39 7.80 0.90
N SER A 110 -20.40 8.20 1.71
CA SER A 110 -19.12 7.53 1.63
C SER A 110 -19.48 6.05 1.74
N GLU A 111 -19.03 5.24 0.78
CA GLU A 111 -19.30 3.81 0.84
C GLU A 111 -18.98 3.36 2.27
N PRO A 112 -19.92 2.68 2.95
CA PRO A 112 -19.87 2.58 4.39
C PRO A 112 -18.58 1.89 4.79
N ILE A 113 -17.90 2.46 5.78
CA ILE A 113 -16.79 1.78 6.43
C ILE A 113 -17.37 0.58 7.16
N ARG A 114 -16.79 -0.58 6.88
CA ARG A 114 -17.16 -1.87 7.47
C ARG A 114 -15.98 -2.43 8.22
N TYR A 115 -16.25 -3.46 9.00
CA TYR A 115 -15.24 -4.14 9.79
C TYR A 115 -15.26 -5.64 9.47
N THR A 116 -14.08 -6.23 9.41
CA THR A 116 -13.87 -7.68 9.47
C THR A 116 -13.05 -8.02 10.70
N VAL A 117 -12.94 -9.29 11.05
CA VAL A 117 -12.12 -9.75 12.18
C VAL A 117 -10.89 -10.48 11.64
N SER A 118 -9.72 -10.08 12.11
CA SER A 118 -8.42 -10.71 11.83
C SER A 118 -7.69 -10.89 13.16
N ASP A 119 -7.35 -12.12 13.53
CA ASP A 119 -6.73 -12.48 14.83
C ASP A 119 -7.44 -11.89 16.07
N GLY A 120 -8.77 -11.78 16.01
CA GLY A 120 -9.58 -11.20 17.09
C GLY A 120 -9.60 -9.66 17.15
N LEU A 121 -9.00 -8.97 16.19
CA LEU A 121 -9.04 -7.51 16.03
C LEU A 121 -9.99 -7.10 14.90
N HIS A 122 -10.71 -6.00 15.08
CA HIS A 122 -11.52 -5.40 14.03
C HIS A 122 -10.66 -4.59 13.06
N ILE A 123 -10.70 -4.99 11.79
CA ILE A 123 -10.01 -4.32 10.69
C ILE A 123 -11.04 -3.53 9.90
N ALA A 124 -10.93 -2.21 9.93
CA ALA A 124 -11.75 -1.30 9.16
C ALA A 124 -11.38 -1.38 7.68
N TYR A 125 -12.38 -1.48 6.82
CA TYR A 125 -12.22 -1.49 5.38
C TYR A 125 -13.33 -0.70 4.67
N GLN A 126 -13.04 -0.25 3.45
CA GLN A 126 -13.97 0.43 2.57
C GLN A 126 -13.83 -0.14 1.16
N VAL A 127 -14.96 -0.32 0.48
CA VAL A 127 -15.01 -0.75 -0.92
C VAL A 127 -15.60 0.38 -1.75
N THR A 128 -14.92 0.77 -2.82
CA THR A 128 -15.39 1.75 -3.80
C THR A 128 -15.14 1.25 -5.22
N GLY A 129 -15.51 2.04 -6.23
CA GLY A 129 -15.32 1.66 -7.63
C GLY A 129 -16.34 0.61 -8.09
N GLY A 130 -15.99 -0.15 -9.13
CA GLY A 130 -16.84 -1.18 -9.71
C GLY A 130 -16.13 -2.00 -10.79
N GLY A 131 -16.82 -3.00 -11.35
CA GLY A 131 -16.24 -3.93 -12.32
C GLY A 131 -15.75 -5.24 -11.71
N ASP A 132 -15.27 -6.15 -12.56
CA ASP A 132 -14.99 -7.55 -12.19
C ASP A 132 -13.57 -7.75 -11.63
N LEU A 133 -12.67 -6.78 -11.83
CA LEU A 133 -11.31 -6.84 -11.31
C LEU A 133 -11.28 -6.32 -9.87
N ASP A 134 -10.85 -7.15 -8.93
CA ASP A 134 -10.60 -6.72 -7.55
C ASP A 134 -9.20 -6.11 -7.42
N ILE A 135 -9.12 -4.93 -6.79
CA ILE A 135 -7.87 -4.21 -6.53
C ILE A 135 -7.80 -3.93 -5.04
N VAL A 136 -6.79 -4.44 -4.35
CA VAL A 136 -6.54 -4.13 -2.94
C VAL A 136 -5.44 -3.08 -2.86
N LEU A 137 -5.77 -1.89 -2.36
CA LEU A 137 -4.79 -0.85 -2.07
C LEU A 137 -4.24 -1.04 -0.67
N VAL A 138 -2.96 -1.39 -0.60
CA VAL A 138 -2.20 -1.52 0.63
C VAL A 138 -1.44 -0.22 0.87
N SER A 139 -2.06 0.65 1.67
CA SER A 139 -1.50 1.97 1.98
C SER A 139 -0.13 1.89 2.66
N GLY A 140 0.66 2.95 2.56
CA GLY A 140 1.92 3.12 3.29
C GLY A 140 1.73 3.42 4.78
N PHE A 141 2.76 4.03 5.39
CA PHE A 141 2.96 4.21 6.84
C PHE A 141 1.68 4.33 7.68
N ILE A 142 0.83 5.32 7.39
CA ILE A 142 -0.43 5.56 8.11
C ILE A 142 -1.53 5.86 7.10
N SER A 143 -2.73 5.30 7.33
CA SER A 143 -3.93 5.60 6.57
C SER A 143 -5.15 5.92 7.43
N HIS A 144 -6.16 6.53 6.79
CA HIS A 144 -7.45 6.79 7.41
C HIS A 144 -8.56 6.76 6.36
N LEU A 145 -9.41 5.73 6.39
CA LEU A 145 -10.40 5.49 5.34
C LEU A 145 -11.31 6.70 5.04
N GLU A 146 -11.79 7.38 6.09
CA GLU A 146 -12.66 8.56 5.93
C GLU A 146 -11.89 9.81 5.48
N LEU A 147 -10.83 10.20 6.21
CA LEU A 147 -10.09 11.43 5.92
C LEU A 147 -9.30 11.38 4.61
N ASP A 148 -9.00 10.19 4.08
CA ASP A 148 -8.34 10.04 2.78
C ASP A 148 -9.10 10.75 1.63
N TRP A 149 -10.42 10.92 1.75
CA TRP A 149 -11.24 11.60 0.74
C TRP A 149 -11.22 13.13 0.83
N ALA A 150 -10.62 13.70 1.87
CA ALA A 150 -10.71 15.13 2.15
C ALA A 150 -9.75 16.00 1.31
N ASP A 151 -8.59 15.48 0.89
CA ASP A 151 -7.73 16.16 -0.09
C ASP A 151 -8.16 15.81 -1.52
N PRO A 152 -8.41 16.80 -2.40
CA PRO A 152 -8.86 16.54 -3.77
C PRO A 152 -7.92 15.69 -4.61
N ARG A 153 -6.59 15.80 -4.44
CA ARG A 153 -5.62 15.01 -5.21
C ARG A 153 -5.62 13.56 -4.76
N HIS A 154 -5.70 13.32 -3.45
CA HIS A 154 -5.82 11.96 -2.95
C HIS A 154 -7.17 11.34 -3.31
N ALA A 155 -8.27 12.09 -3.23
CA ALA A 155 -9.57 11.63 -3.72
C ALA A 155 -9.52 11.28 -5.23
N HIS A 156 -8.86 12.09 -6.06
CA HIS A 156 -8.64 11.80 -7.48
C HIS A 156 -7.85 10.49 -7.67
N PHE A 157 -6.74 10.30 -6.93
CA PHE A 157 -5.99 9.04 -6.95
C PHE A 157 -6.89 7.82 -6.66
N LEU A 158 -7.73 7.91 -5.63
CA LEU A 158 -8.63 6.84 -5.23
C LEU A 158 -9.77 6.59 -6.24
N HIS A 159 -10.37 7.66 -6.78
CA HIS A 159 -11.40 7.56 -7.81
C HIS A 159 -10.85 6.94 -9.09
N ARG A 160 -9.67 7.38 -9.52
CA ARG A 160 -9.06 6.88 -10.75
C ARG A 160 -8.54 5.45 -10.59
N LEU A 161 -7.97 5.08 -9.46
CA LEU A 161 -7.63 3.67 -9.20
C LEU A 161 -8.90 2.80 -9.18
N GLY A 162 -9.97 3.28 -8.56
CA GLY A 162 -11.27 2.60 -8.51
C GLY A 162 -12.06 2.61 -9.82
N SER A 163 -11.60 3.30 -10.86
CA SER A 163 -12.19 3.19 -12.20
C SER A 163 -11.67 1.97 -12.97
N PHE A 164 -10.55 1.39 -12.53
CA PHE A 164 -9.99 0.16 -13.12
C PHE A 164 -10.65 -1.12 -12.58
N GLY A 165 -11.37 -1.04 -11.46
CA GLY A 165 -11.94 -2.21 -10.79
C GLY A 165 -12.61 -1.88 -9.45
N ARG A 166 -13.07 -2.93 -8.76
CA ARG A 166 -13.58 -2.83 -7.39
C ARG A 166 -12.40 -2.59 -6.44
N LEU A 167 -12.29 -1.36 -5.96
CA LEU A 167 -11.20 -0.91 -5.09
C LEU A 167 -11.52 -1.24 -3.63
N ILE A 168 -10.67 -2.05 -3.02
CA ILE A 168 -10.74 -2.52 -1.64
C ILE A 168 -9.61 -1.84 -0.86
N ARG A 169 -9.97 -1.08 0.17
CA ARG A 169 -9.04 -0.34 1.03
C ARG A 169 -9.26 -0.73 2.47
N PHE A 170 -8.21 -0.69 3.28
CA PHE A 170 -8.31 -0.95 4.71
C PHE A 170 -7.29 -0.13 5.49
N ASP A 171 -7.62 0.17 6.75
CA ASP A 171 -6.64 0.71 7.68
C ASP A 171 -5.97 -0.46 8.40
N LYS A 172 -4.64 -0.50 8.38
CA LYS A 172 -3.88 -1.57 9.02
C LYS A 172 -4.10 -1.51 10.54
N ARG A 173 -4.20 -2.67 11.20
CA ARG A 173 -4.28 -2.76 12.67
C ARG A 173 -3.26 -1.82 13.34
N GLY A 174 -3.70 -1.10 14.37
CA GLY A 174 -2.90 -0.06 15.04
C GLY A 174 -3.06 1.34 14.47
N THR A 175 -3.57 1.51 13.25
CA THR A 175 -3.67 2.81 12.57
C THR A 175 -5.08 3.10 12.08
N GLY A 176 -5.38 4.37 11.82
CA GLY A 176 -6.63 4.81 11.20
C GLY A 176 -7.85 4.42 12.03
N MET A 177 -8.79 3.73 11.38
CA MET A 177 -10.08 3.36 11.94
C MET A 177 -10.15 1.91 12.47
N SER A 178 -9.05 1.16 12.38
CA SER A 178 -8.94 -0.22 12.88
C SER A 178 -8.59 -0.28 14.37
N ASP A 179 -8.81 -1.44 15.00
CA ASP A 179 -8.45 -1.68 16.39
C ASP A 179 -6.94 -1.44 16.63
N ARG A 180 -6.62 -0.96 17.84
CA ARG A 180 -5.25 -0.62 18.27
C ARG A 180 -4.75 -1.63 19.31
N PRO A 181 -3.99 -2.66 18.89
CA PRO A 181 -3.40 -3.62 19.84
C PRO A 181 -2.28 -2.99 20.67
N SER A 182 -1.82 -3.71 21.70
CA SER A 182 -0.59 -3.37 22.42
C SER A 182 0.62 -3.64 21.52
N GLY A 183 1.20 -2.59 20.94
CA GLY A 183 2.30 -2.69 19.97
C GLY A 183 1.84 -2.88 18.53
N ILE A 184 2.79 -2.99 17.60
CA ILE A 184 2.53 -3.26 16.18
C ILE A 184 3.14 -4.63 15.85
N PRO A 185 2.33 -5.59 15.36
CA PRO A 185 2.85 -6.91 15.04
C PRO A 185 3.66 -6.91 13.74
N ASP A 186 4.38 -8.00 13.50
CA ASP A 186 5.19 -8.23 12.30
C ASP A 186 4.40 -8.19 10.99
N VAL A 187 5.13 -8.15 9.88
CA VAL A 187 4.57 -8.03 8.53
C VAL A 187 3.74 -9.27 8.15
N GLU A 188 4.12 -10.47 8.57
CA GLU A 188 3.34 -11.70 8.32
C GLU A 188 1.97 -11.61 8.99
N THR A 189 1.93 -11.22 10.27
CA THR A 189 0.66 -11.05 10.99
C THR A 189 -0.23 -10.00 10.32
N ARG A 190 0.36 -8.92 9.81
CA ARG A 190 -0.39 -7.85 9.11
C ARG A 190 -0.83 -8.27 7.70
N MET A 191 -0.13 -9.19 7.05
CA MET A 191 -0.57 -9.80 5.79
C MET A 191 -1.91 -10.53 5.97
N HIS A 192 -2.19 -11.13 7.13
CA HIS A 192 -3.49 -11.75 7.40
C HIS A 192 -4.66 -10.74 7.33
N ASP A 193 -4.43 -9.46 7.62
CA ASP A 193 -5.45 -8.41 7.47
C ASP A 193 -5.89 -8.25 6.01
N VAL A 194 -4.95 -8.35 5.07
CA VAL A 194 -5.24 -8.29 3.62
C VAL A 194 -6.19 -9.43 3.25
N LEU A 195 -5.87 -10.65 3.67
CA LEU A 195 -6.66 -11.85 3.38
C LEU A 195 -8.04 -11.79 4.04
N ALA A 196 -8.11 -11.37 5.31
CA ALA A 196 -9.37 -11.23 6.05
C ALA A 196 -10.31 -10.20 5.41
N VAL A 197 -9.76 -9.08 4.90
CA VAL A 197 -10.53 -8.08 4.17
C VAL A 197 -10.98 -8.62 2.81
N MET A 198 -10.11 -9.31 2.07
CA MET A 198 -10.47 -9.97 0.82
C MET A 198 -11.61 -10.98 1.02
N ASP A 199 -11.54 -11.82 2.05
CA ASP A 199 -12.57 -12.80 2.37
C ASP A 199 -13.90 -12.13 2.74
N ALA A 200 -13.86 -11.06 3.54
CA ALA A 200 -15.05 -10.30 3.95
C ALA A 200 -15.82 -9.69 2.77
N VAL A 201 -15.13 -9.34 1.68
CA VAL A 201 -15.75 -8.76 0.47
C VAL A 201 -15.97 -9.81 -0.64
N GLY A 202 -15.68 -11.08 -0.35
CA GLY A 202 -15.80 -12.19 -1.31
C GLY A 202 -14.80 -12.14 -2.46
N SER A 203 -13.68 -11.41 -2.30
CA SER A 203 -12.60 -11.33 -3.28
C SER A 203 -11.78 -12.62 -3.26
N ARG A 204 -11.97 -13.45 -4.30
CA ARG A 204 -11.18 -14.68 -4.48
C ARG A 204 -9.76 -14.38 -4.92
N ARG A 205 -9.58 -13.41 -5.80
CA ARG A 205 -8.27 -13.07 -6.38
C ARG A 205 -8.24 -11.59 -6.76
N ALA A 206 -7.19 -10.87 -6.35
CA ALA A 206 -7.09 -9.42 -6.56
C ALA A 206 -5.69 -8.99 -7.02
N VAL A 207 -5.60 -7.82 -7.65
CA VAL A 207 -4.32 -7.11 -7.83
C VAL A 207 -3.99 -6.39 -6.53
N LEU A 208 -2.79 -6.59 -6.00
CA LEU A 208 -2.32 -5.83 -4.84
C LEU A 208 -1.55 -4.60 -5.32
N VAL A 209 -1.93 -3.43 -4.81
CA VAL A 209 -1.21 -2.18 -5.05
C VAL A 209 -0.63 -1.71 -3.71
N GLY A 210 0.65 -1.98 -3.50
CA GLY A 210 1.37 -1.59 -2.28
C GLY A 210 2.25 -0.37 -2.54
N TYR A 211 2.13 0.65 -1.70
CA TYR A 211 3.06 1.79 -1.76
C TYR A 211 3.79 2.03 -0.45
N SER A 212 5.04 2.47 -0.53
CA SER A 212 5.89 2.71 0.64
C SER A 212 5.90 1.48 1.55
N GLU A 213 5.60 1.64 2.83
CA GLU A 213 5.48 0.56 3.83
C GLU A 213 4.42 -0.51 3.52
N GLY A 214 3.48 -0.26 2.61
CA GLY A 214 2.55 -1.28 2.12
C GLY A 214 3.18 -2.31 1.18
N GLY A 215 4.34 -1.98 0.60
CA GLY A 215 5.01 -2.85 -0.38
C GLY A 215 5.57 -4.16 0.20
N PRO A 216 6.35 -4.16 1.30
CA PRO A 216 6.88 -5.40 1.90
C PRO A 216 5.79 -6.42 2.25
N MET A 217 4.68 -5.94 2.79
CA MET A 217 3.51 -6.78 3.10
C MET A 217 2.86 -7.35 1.83
N SER A 218 2.79 -6.55 0.77
CA SER A 218 2.26 -6.99 -0.53
C SER A 218 3.17 -8.02 -1.22
N VAL A 219 4.50 -7.88 -1.07
CA VAL A 219 5.49 -8.87 -1.52
C VAL A 219 5.28 -10.21 -0.82
N LEU A 220 5.18 -10.20 0.52
CA LEU A 220 4.93 -11.44 1.28
C LEU A 220 3.59 -12.07 0.91
N CYS A 221 2.53 -11.28 0.76
CA CYS A 221 1.22 -11.78 0.33
C CYS A 221 1.28 -12.42 -1.06
N ALA A 222 1.96 -11.78 -2.02
CA ALA A 222 2.11 -12.30 -3.37
C ALA A 222 2.96 -13.58 -3.44
N ALA A 223 3.99 -13.70 -2.59
CA ALA A 223 4.83 -14.88 -2.50
C ALA A 223 4.08 -16.06 -1.83
N ALA A 224 3.39 -15.80 -0.71
CA ALA A 224 2.70 -16.83 0.06
C ALA A 224 1.31 -17.20 -0.50
N HIS A 225 0.65 -16.29 -1.22
CA HIS A 225 -0.71 -16.48 -1.75
C HIS A 225 -0.84 -16.10 -3.25
N PRO A 226 -0.02 -16.68 -4.15
CA PRO A 226 -0.10 -16.41 -5.59
C PRO A 226 -1.43 -16.85 -6.22
N ASP A 227 -2.17 -17.76 -5.56
CA ASP A 227 -3.53 -18.14 -5.91
C ASP A 227 -4.56 -17.04 -5.64
N ARG A 228 -4.30 -16.20 -4.63
CA ARG A 228 -5.13 -15.05 -4.23
C ARG A 228 -4.68 -13.73 -4.87
N VAL A 229 -3.50 -13.69 -5.49
CA VAL A 229 -2.95 -12.48 -6.12
C VAL A 229 -2.93 -12.62 -7.64
N ALA A 230 -3.62 -11.71 -8.33
CA ALA A 230 -3.67 -11.64 -9.79
C ALA A 230 -2.43 -10.96 -10.39
N GLY A 231 -1.93 -9.94 -9.69
CA GLY A 231 -0.74 -9.18 -10.03
C GLY A 231 -0.32 -8.30 -8.86
N LEU A 232 0.91 -7.82 -8.89
CA LEU A 232 1.51 -7.01 -7.84
C LEU A 232 2.00 -5.68 -8.43
N VAL A 233 1.54 -4.57 -7.88
CA VAL A 233 2.04 -3.23 -8.19
C VAL A 233 2.72 -2.68 -6.94
N LEU A 234 3.95 -2.21 -7.10
CA LEU A 234 4.75 -1.64 -6.04
C LEU A 234 5.14 -0.21 -6.41
N TYR A 235 4.88 0.77 -5.55
CA TYR A 235 5.29 2.16 -5.76
C TYR A 235 6.10 2.71 -4.58
N GLY A 236 7.29 3.27 -4.86
CA GLY A 236 8.07 3.98 -3.84
C GLY A 236 8.41 3.11 -2.62
N THR A 237 8.63 1.81 -2.81
CA THR A 237 8.80 0.84 -1.71
C THR A 237 10.26 0.38 -1.57
N TYR A 238 10.53 -0.37 -0.49
CA TYR A 238 11.81 -0.96 -0.13
C TYR A 238 11.66 -2.45 0.18
N ALA A 239 12.73 -3.24 0.00
CA ALA A 239 12.77 -4.65 0.43
C ALA A 239 13.26 -4.79 1.88
N LYS A 240 14.12 -3.89 2.31
CA LYS A 240 14.67 -3.81 3.67
C LYS A 240 14.73 -2.36 4.11
N ARG A 241 14.50 -2.09 5.40
CA ARG A 241 14.39 -0.71 5.90
C ARG A 241 15.65 -0.16 6.59
N VAL A 242 16.55 -1.01 7.09
CA VAL A 242 17.81 -0.61 7.74
C VAL A 242 19.00 -0.97 6.85
N TRP A 243 19.96 -0.04 6.75
CA TRP A 243 21.19 -0.21 5.98
C TRP A 243 21.99 -1.44 6.44
N SER A 244 22.58 -2.12 5.46
CA SER A 244 23.67 -3.08 5.67
C SER A 244 24.59 -3.07 4.44
N GLU A 245 25.79 -3.61 4.57
CA GLU A 245 26.79 -3.64 3.49
C GLU A 245 26.24 -4.29 2.20
N ASP A 246 25.41 -5.32 2.35
CA ASP A 246 24.73 -6.05 1.26
C ASP A 246 23.39 -5.43 0.81
N TYR A 247 22.97 -4.32 1.44
CA TYR A 247 21.78 -3.56 1.06
C TYR A 247 21.99 -2.04 1.31
N PRO A 248 22.71 -1.35 0.42
CA PRO A 248 23.16 0.03 0.66
C PRO A 248 22.08 1.11 0.43
N TRP A 249 20.88 0.74 -0.03
CA TRP A 249 19.79 1.69 -0.37
C TRP A 249 18.88 2.06 0.81
N ALA A 250 19.11 1.46 1.97
CA ALA A 250 18.41 1.82 3.19
C ALA A 250 19.19 2.85 4.01
N GLN A 251 18.52 3.48 4.96
CA GLN A 251 19.12 4.44 5.89
C GLN A 251 19.79 3.72 7.07
N PRO A 252 20.89 4.27 7.63
CA PRO A 252 21.45 3.81 8.89
C PRO A 252 20.40 3.84 10.01
N GLN A 253 20.55 2.93 10.98
CA GLN A 253 19.64 2.82 12.13
C GLN A 253 19.53 4.14 12.91
N GLU A 254 20.65 4.83 13.12
CA GLU A 254 20.72 6.10 13.86
C GLU A 254 19.91 7.23 13.19
N GLU A 255 19.92 7.30 11.85
CA GLU A 255 19.11 8.28 11.11
C GLU A 255 17.62 7.99 11.24
N ARG A 256 17.24 6.70 11.26
CA ARG A 256 15.85 6.28 11.47
C ARG A 256 15.36 6.60 12.88
N GLU A 257 16.21 6.39 13.88
CA GLU A 257 15.91 6.74 15.28
C GLU A 257 15.75 8.26 15.41
N THR A 258 16.66 9.04 14.83
CA THR A 258 16.57 10.51 14.79
C THR A 258 15.26 10.98 14.14
N TYR A 259 14.88 10.39 13.00
CA TYR A 259 13.62 10.72 12.34
C TYR A 259 12.40 10.32 13.19
N THR A 260 12.46 9.18 13.88
CA THR A 260 11.40 8.75 14.81
C THR A 260 11.25 9.71 15.98
N GLU A 261 12.35 10.16 16.57
CA GLU A 261 12.36 11.18 17.61
C GLU A 261 11.79 12.51 17.12
N LEU A 262 12.13 12.92 15.90
CA LEU A 262 11.59 14.12 15.28
C LEU A 262 10.05 14.04 15.18
N LEU A 263 9.53 12.94 14.63
CA LEU A 263 8.08 12.74 14.47
C LEU A 263 7.38 12.73 15.83
N VAL A 264 7.90 11.99 16.81
CA VAL A 264 7.26 11.81 18.12
C VAL A 264 7.36 13.05 19.01
N ASN A 265 8.49 13.75 19.00
CA ASN A 265 8.74 14.86 19.92
C ASN A 265 8.28 16.21 19.36
N LYS A 266 8.45 16.46 18.05
CA LYS A 266 7.96 17.71 17.45
C LYS A 266 6.49 17.61 17.06
N TRP A 267 6.03 16.41 16.69
CA TRP A 267 4.64 16.17 16.28
C TRP A 267 4.17 17.08 15.13
N ASP A 268 5.12 17.48 14.27
CA ASP A 268 4.92 18.41 13.16
C ASP A 268 4.72 17.63 11.85
N TRP A 269 3.45 17.37 11.57
CA TRP A 269 3.06 16.60 10.39
C TRP A 269 3.04 17.44 9.10
N GLU A 270 3.00 18.77 9.18
CA GLU A 270 3.06 19.62 7.98
C GLU A 270 4.49 19.59 7.41
N ALA A 271 5.49 19.68 8.29
CA ALA A 271 6.89 19.47 7.91
C ALA A 271 7.15 18.05 7.36
N ASP A 272 6.54 17.02 7.97
CA ASP A 272 6.61 15.65 7.46
C ASP A 272 5.98 15.51 6.06
N MET A 273 4.86 16.20 5.79
CA MET A 273 4.25 16.22 4.47
C MET A 273 5.20 16.81 3.42
N LEU A 274 5.86 17.93 3.73
CA LEU A 274 6.83 18.56 2.82
C LEU A 274 8.05 17.68 2.55
N LEU A 275 8.50 16.91 3.56
CA LEU A 275 9.56 15.92 3.37
C LEU A 275 9.11 14.79 2.41
N ARG A 276 7.84 14.37 2.50
CA ARG A 276 7.25 13.29 1.68
C ARG A 276 6.81 13.73 0.30
N CYS A 277 6.41 14.97 0.14
CA CYS A 277 5.89 15.51 -1.10
C CYS A 277 6.32 16.97 -1.17
N PRO A 278 7.54 17.25 -1.62
CA PRO A 278 8.02 18.62 -1.80
C PRO A 278 7.08 19.51 -2.63
N SER A 279 6.23 18.92 -3.49
CA SER A 279 5.21 19.64 -4.25
C SER A 279 3.92 19.99 -3.47
N ALA A 280 3.79 19.57 -2.21
CA ALA A 280 2.58 19.74 -1.42
C ALA A 280 2.28 21.21 -1.11
N ASP A 281 1.08 21.66 -1.48
CA ASP A 281 0.55 22.98 -1.09
C ASP A 281 0.07 23.01 0.37
N GLU A 282 -0.20 24.22 0.89
CA GLU A 282 -0.64 24.41 2.28
C GLU A 282 -1.95 23.64 2.63
N PRO A 283 -2.97 23.55 1.74
CA PRO A 283 -4.11 22.66 1.97
C PRO A 283 -3.71 21.19 2.18
N MET A 284 -2.80 20.65 1.36
CA MET A 284 -2.33 19.26 1.49
C MET A 284 -1.65 19.03 2.83
N GLN A 285 -0.77 19.96 3.21
CA GLN A 285 0.01 19.88 4.44
C GLN A 285 -0.94 19.83 5.65
N ARG A 286 -1.92 20.73 5.72
CA ARG A 286 -2.94 20.75 6.78
C ARG A 286 -3.79 19.49 6.82
N TRP A 287 -4.20 19.00 5.64
CA TRP A 287 -4.96 17.75 5.52
C TRP A 287 -4.15 16.56 6.05
N TRP A 288 -2.90 16.42 5.62
CA TRP A 288 -2.00 15.36 6.07
C TRP A 288 -1.82 15.43 7.58
N ALA A 289 -1.61 16.63 8.13
CA ALA A 289 -1.46 16.83 9.55
C ALA A 289 -2.70 16.45 10.36
N GLN A 290 -3.89 16.78 9.88
CA GLN A 290 -5.15 16.34 10.48
C GLN A 290 -5.29 14.82 10.43
N ARG A 291 -5.06 14.23 9.25
CA ARG A 291 -5.10 12.78 9.01
C ARG A 291 -4.17 12.01 9.94
N MET A 292 -2.91 12.41 10.06
CA MET A 292 -1.92 11.75 10.91
C MET A 292 -2.34 11.77 12.38
N ARG A 293 -2.76 12.94 12.90
CA ARG A 293 -3.21 13.08 14.29
C ARG A 293 -4.46 12.26 14.62
N ALA A 294 -5.36 12.07 13.66
CA ALA A 294 -6.55 11.23 13.83
C ALA A 294 -6.23 9.74 13.79
N SER A 295 -5.15 9.35 13.09
CA SER A 295 -4.87 7.95 12.77
C SER A 295 -3.99 7.26 13.81
N ALA A 296 -3.06 7.98 14.44
CA ALA A 296 -2.09 7.39 15.35
C ALA A 296 -1.73 8.33 16.51
N THR A 297 -1.36 7.74 17.64
CA THR A 297 -0.79 8.45 18.81
C THR A 297 0.74 8.35 18.81
N PRO A 298 1.45 9.13 19.63
CA PRO A 298 2.91 9.09 19.67
C PRO A 298 3.50 7.70 19.97
N SER A 299 2.87 6.91 20.85
CA SER A 299 3.30 5.54 21.15
C SER A 299 3.08 4.60 19.96
N THR A 300 1.97 4.76 19.24
CA THR A 300 1.71 4.02 18.00
C THR A 300 2.74 4.36 16.92
N VAL A 301 3.07 5.64 16.72
CA VAL A 301 4.07 6.08 15.74
C VAL A 301 5.44 5.47 16.05
N ARG A 302 5.85 5.49 17.32
CA ARG A 302 7.11 4.87 17.75
C ARG A 302 7.12 3.37 17.49
N ALA A 303 6.11 2.65 17.97
CA ALA A 303 6.01 1.20 17.77
C ALA A 303 6.00 0.82 16.27
N LEU A 304 5.36 1.64 15.43
CA LEU A 304 5.33 1.43 13.99
C LEU A 304 6.68 1.71 13.32
N MET A 305 7.41 2.75 13.75
CA MET A 305 8.77 3.02 13.28
C MET A 305 9.75 1.92 13.69
N ASP A 306 9.64 1.43 14.92
CA ASP A 306 10.46 0.33 15.43
C ASP A 306 10.21 -0.94 14.62
N MET A 307 8.94 -1.34 14.45
CA MET A 307 8.57 -2.50 13.64
C MET A 307 9.03 -2.34 12.18
N ASN A 308 8.83 -1.17 11.57
CA ASN A 308 9.29 -0.90 10.20
C ASN A 308 10.81 -1.02 10.04
N SER A 309 11.60 -0.68 11.06
CA SER A 309 13.06 -0.84 11.02
C SER A 309 13.48 -2.31 10.99
N LEU A 310 12.63 -3.22 11.46
CA LEU A 310 12.91 -4.65 11.44
C LEU A 310 12.63 -5.28 10.07
N VAL A 311 11.81 -4.64 9.22
CA VAL A 311 11.35 -5.21 7.94
C VAL A 311 12.50 -5.57 7.01
N ASP A 312 12.55 -6.84 6.63
CA ASP A 312 13.40 -7.41 5.58
C ASP A 312 12.61 -8.52 4.84
N VAL A 313 12.27 -8.27 3.58
CA VAL A 313 11.56 -9.24 2.71
C VAL A 313 12.40 -9.67 1.51
N ARG A 314 13.73 -9.45 1.57
CA ARG A 314 14.63 -9.74 0.44
C ARG A 314 14.57 -11.21 0.01
N ASP A 315 14.46 -12.13 0.97
CA ASP A 315 14.39 -13.57 0.71
C ASP A 315 13.05 -14.03 0.12
N ALA A 316 12.00 -13.21 0.24
CA ALA A 316 10.70 -13.52 -0.37
C ALA A 316 10.62 -13.12 -1.85
N LEU A 317 11.48 -12.20 -2.31
CA LEU A 317 11.42 -11.65 -3.67
C LEU A 317 11.51 -12.73 -4.77
N PRO A 318 12.43 -13.72 -4.71
CA PRO A 318 12.54 -14.75 -5.76
C PRO A 318 11.29 -15.65 -5.87
N ALA A 319 10.50 -15.73 -4.81
CA ALA A 319 9.29 -16.55 -4.74
C ALA A 319 8.02 -15.82 -5.21
N VAL A 320 8.10 -14.52 -5.54
CA VAL A 320 6.97 -13.80 -6.14
C VAL A 320 6.81 -14.26 -7.60
N ARG A 321 5.79 -15.09 -7.87
CA ARG A 321 5.52 -15.67 -9.20
C ARG A 321 4.42 -14.95 -9.99
N VAL A 322 3.79 -13.94 -9.42
CA VAL A 322 2.72 -13.17 -10.09
C VAL A 322 3.32 -12.06 -10.96
N PRO A 323 2.62 -11.64 -12.04
CA PRO A 323 3.01 -10.45 -12.81
C PRO A 323 3.23 -9.27 -11.88
N THR A 324 4.38 -8.61 -12.02
CA THR A 324 4.79 -7.55 -11.09
C THR A 324 5.23 -6.29 -11.82
N LEU A 325 4.70 -5.14 -11.40
CA LEU A 325 5.12 -3.81 -11.83
C LEU A 325 5.74 -3.07 -10.64
N VAL A 326 6.94 -2.55 -10.82
CA VAL A 326 7.66 -1.74 -9.83
C VAL A 326 7.84 -0.33 -10.37
N LEU A 327 7.25 0.64 -9.68
CA LEU A 327 7.24 2.06 -10.01
C LEU A 327 8.04 2.85 -8.98
N HIS A 328 8.85 3.81 -9.42
CA HIS A 328 9.60 4.65 -8.49
C HIS A 328 9.99 5.99 -9.10
N ARG A 329 9.91 7.08 -8.33
CA ARG A 329 10.30 8.41 -8.78
C ARG A 329 11.81 8.64 -8.63
N SER A 330 12.45 9.18 -9.66
CA SER A 330 13.91 9.36 -9.70
C SER A 330 14.50 10.22 -8.58
N GLY A 331 13.73 11.17 -8.06
CA GLY A 331 14.16 12.10 -7.00
C GLY A 331 13.52 11.86 -5.63
N ASP A 332 12.93 10.69 -5.38
CA ASP A 332 12.40 10.34 -4.05
C ASP A 332 13.53 10.37 -3.00
N ALA A 333 13.43 11.28 -2.04
CA ALA A 333 14.45 11.48 -1.00
C ALA A 333 14.22 10.63 0.25
N LEU A 334 13.05 9.98 0.39
CA LEU A 334 12.71 9.17 1.57
C LEU A 334 13.01 7.68 1.38
N VAL A 335 12.86 7.21 0.15
CA VAL A 335 13.18 5.86 -0.25
C VAL A 335 14.03 5.93 -1.50
N ASP A 336 15.25 5.40 -1.42
CA ASP A 336 16.16 5.38 -2.55
C ASP A 336 15.64 4.44 -3.66
N ILE A 337 15.65 4.94 -4.89
CA ILE A 337 15.19 4.23 -6.10
C ILE A 337 15.94 2.91 -6.33
N GLY A 338 17.20 2.82 -5.90
CA GLY A 338 18.00 1.61 -5.98
C GLY A 338 17.39 0.45 -5.18
N GLY A 339 16.65 0.73 -4.10
CA GLY A 339 15.89 -0.28 -3.37
C GLY A 339 14.75 -0.89 -4.20
N SER A 340 14.09 -0.09 -5.04
CA SER A 340 13.07 -0.60 -5.97
C SER A 340 13.68 -1.29 -7.19
N ARG A 341 14.84 -0.85 -7.69
CA ARG A 341 15.60 -1.60 -8.70
C ARG A 341 16.02 -2.97 -8.17
N TYR A 342 16.52 -3.03 -6.94
CA TYR A 342 16.85 -4.29 -6.26
C TYR A 342 15.66 -5.27 -6.21
N ILE A 343 14.45 -4.76 -5.92
CA ILE A 343 13.22 -5.56 -5.95
C ILE A 343 12.97 -6.09 -7.36
N ALA A 344 12.96 -5.22 -8.37
CA ALA A 344 12.69 -5.61 -9.75
C ALA A 344 13.69 -6.64 -10.29
N ASP A 345 14.96 -6.52 -9.93
CA ASP A 345 16.02 -7.46 -10.33
C ASP A 345 15.84 -8.86 -9.74
N ARG A 346 15.12 -8.97 -8.61
CA ARG A 346 14.97 -10.24 -7.85
C ARG A 346 13.59 -10.86 -7.96
N VAL A 347 12.58 -10.10 -8.35
CA VAL A 347 11.25 -10.63 -8.65
C VAL A 347 11.24 -11.14 -10.10
N PRO A 348 11.06 -12.45 -10.32
CA PRO A 348 11.08 -13.03 -11.66
C PRO A 348 10.04 -12.39 -12.59
N GLY A 349 10.52 -11.80 -13.69
CA GLY A 349 9.65 -11.17 -14.69
C GLY A 349 9.03 -9.84 -14.27
N ALA A 350 9.53 -9.20 -13.20
CA ALA A 350 9.07 -7.86 -12.84
C ALA A 350 9.44 -6.83 -13.92
N ARG A 351 8.51 -5.90 -14.16
CA ARG A 351 8.74 -4.71 -14.98
C ARG A 351 9.08 -3.54 -14.06
N PHE A 352 10.21 -2.89 -14.28
CA PHE A 352 10.57 -1.66 -13.59
C PHE A 352 10.30 -0.44 -14.48
N GLU A 353 9.60 0.55 -13.95
CA GLU A 353 9.43 1.85 -14.60
C GLU A 353 9.85 2.97 -13.65
N GLN A 354 10.85 3.73 -14.09
CA GLN A 354 11.25 4.96 -13.43
C GLN A 354 10.32 6.09 -13.85
N LEU A 355 9.81 6.83 -12.87
CA LEU A 355 8.95 7.99 -13.03
C LEU A 355 9.74 9.28 -12.74
N GLU A 356 9.34 10.38 -13.35
CA GLU A 356 9.95 11.69 -13.09
C GLU A 356 9.35 12.36 -11.85
N GLY A 357 10.17 13.05 -11.07
CA GLY A 357 9.74 13.87 -9.92
C GLY A 357 10.38 13.44 -8.60
N ASN A 358 10.03 14.15 -7.52
CA ASN A 358 10.67 14.01 -6.22
C ASN A 358 9.72 13.54 -5.11
N ASP A 359 8.41 13.52 -5.36
CA ASP A 359 7.44 13.24 -4.32
C ASP A 359 7.39 11.74 -4.01
N HIS A 360 7.59 11.37 -2.76
CA HIS A 360 7.34 10.02 -2.27
C HIS A 360 5.83 9.71 -2.20
N PHE A 361 5.00 10.71 -1.88
CA PHE A 361 3.56 10.49 -1.72
C PHE A 361 2.83 10.32 -3.07
N VAL A 362 1.90 9.35 -3.11
CA VAL A 362 1.18 8.96 -4.33
C VAL A 362 0.36 10.10 -4.94
N SER A 363 -0.13 11.04 -4.13
CA SER A 363 -1.01 12.11 -4.58
C SER A 363 -0.30 13.35 -5.13
N GLY A 364 1.05 13.41 -5.13
CA GLY A 364 1.79 14.55 -5.71
C GLY A 364 1.56 14.68 -7.22
N ASN A 365 1.64 13.56 -7.93
CA ASN A 365 1.24 13.42 -9.33
C ASN A 365 0.66 12.00 -9.55
N PRO A 366 -0.60 11.78 -9.17
CA PRO A 366 -1.19 10.44 -9.19
C PRO A 366 -1.34 9.87 -10.60
N ASP A 367 -1.53 10.73 -11.61
CA ASP A 367 -1.78 10.30 -12.98
C ASP A 367 -0.60 9.57 -13.60
N GLN A 368 0.62 10.02 -13.34
CA GLN A 368 1.84 9.35 -13.81
C GLN A 368 1.97 7.91 -13.28
N ILE A 369 1.50 7.66 -12.04
CA ILE A 369 1.48 6.33 -11.43
C ILE A 369 0.35 5.49 -12.04
N LEU A 370 -0.84 6.08 -12.16
CA LEU A 370 -2.05 5.38 -12.59
C LEU A 370 -2.05 5.07 -14.08
N ASP A 371 -1.40 5.87 -14.92
CA ASP A 371 -1.17 5.59 -16.35
C ASP A 371 -0.38 4.27 -16.52
N ALA A 372 0.69 4.09 -15.75
CA ALA A 372 1.52 2.88 -15.80
C ALA A 372 0.76 1.65 -15.27
N ILE A 373 -0.02 1.82 -14.19
CA ILE A 373 -0.89 0.78 -13.66
C ILE A 373 -1.93 0.36 -14.69
N GLU A 374 -2.59 1.30 -15.37
CA GLU A 374 -3.62 1.00 -16.38
C GLU A 374 -3.06 0.14 -17.53
N VAL A 375 -1.84 0.45 -17.99
CA VAL A 375 -1.15 -0.37 -19.00
C VAL A 375 -0.89 -1.77 -18.46
N PHE A 376 -0.34 -1.89 -17.25
CA PHE A 376 -0.09 -3.19 -16.62
C PHE A 376 -1.34 -4.04 -16.43
N LEU A 377 -2.46 -3.43 -16.00
CA LEU A 377 -3.72 -4.14 -15.78
C LEU A 377 -4.30 -4.71 -17.08
N ARG A 378 -4.12 -4.01 -18.22
CA ARG A 378 -4.52 -4.51 -19.54
C ARG A 378 -3.73 -5.73 -19.99
N ASP A 379 -2.48 -5.84 -19.56
CA ASP A 379 -1.55 -6.91 -19.95
C ASP A 379 -1.58 -8.11 -18.98
N LEU A 380 -2.47 -8.12 -17.98
CA LEU A 380 -2.51 -9.18 -16.98
C LEU A 380 -2.82 -10.55 -17.61
N PRO A 381 -1.93 -11.55 -17.45
CA PRO A 381 -2.20 -12.90 -17.91
C PRO A 381 -3.28 -13.57 -17.04
N GLY A 382 -3.93 -14.58 -17.61
CA GLY A 382 -4.81 -15.47 -16.86
C GLY A 382 -4.08 -16.21 -15.72
N PRO A 383 -4.82 -16.83 -14.78
CA PRO A 383 -4.23 -17.59 -13.69
C PRO A 383 -3.31 -18.71 -14.19
N ALA A 384 -2.14 -18.85 -13.55
CA ALA A 384 -1.28 -20.01 -13.75
C ALA A 384 -1.99 -21.28 -13.25
N ALA A 385 -1.83 -22.40 -13.97
CA ALA A 385 -2.56 -23.64 -13.66
C ALA A 385 -2.18 -24.27 -12.32
N ARG A 386 -0.94 -24.05 -11.84
CA ARG A 386 -0.42 -24.55 -10.55
C ARG A 386 0.67 -23.62 -10.01
N PRO A 387 0.33 -22.55 -9.28
CA PRO A 387 1.35 -21.66 -8.73
C PRO A 387 2.05 -22.31 -7.52
N LEU A 388 3.38 -22.23 -7.49
CA LEU A 388 4.16 -22.50 -6.28
C LEU A 388 3.99 -21.32 -5.32
N ALA A 389 3.80 -21.62 -4.04
CA ALA A 389 3.69 -20.62 -2.99
C ALA A 389 4.85 -20.75 -2.01
N LEU A 390 5.30 -19.61 -1.49
CA LEU A 390 6.22 -19.55 -0.37
C LEU A 390 5.51 -20.05 0.90
N ALA A 391 6.12 -20.99 1.61
CA ALA A 391 5.59 -21.50 2.88
C ALA A 391 6.73 -21.76 3.87
N ALA A 392 6.42 -21.63 5.16
CA ALA A 392 7.26 -22.15 6.22
C ALA A 392 6.94 -23.64 6.44
N VAL A 393 7.96 -24.50 6.30
CA VAL A 393 7.87 -25.94 6.48
C VAL A 393 8.40 -26.30 7.85
N VAL A 394 7.57 -26.96 8.66
CA VAL A 394 7.97 -27.53 9.95
C VAL A 394 8.09 -29.04 9.80
N ALA A 395 9.28 -29.57 10.06
CA ALA A 395 9.55 -31.00 10.10
C ALA A 395 9.85 -31.44 11.54
N PRO A 396 9.07 -32.36 12.13
CA PRO A 396 9.41 -32.98 13.40
C PRO A 396 10.36 -34.18 13.22
N ALA A 397 11.16 -34.43 14.24
CA ALA A 397 11.90 -35.67 14.42
C ALA A 397 11.78 -36.19 15.86
N GLY A 398 11.73 -37.52 15.99
CA GLY A 398 11.61 -38.22 17.29
C GLY A 398 10.33 -39.05 17.41
N HIS A 399 10.19 -39.71 18.55
CA HIS A 399 9.12 -40.69 18.80
C HIS A 399 7.71 -40.11 18.86
N ARG A 400 7.56 -38.80 19.09
CA ARG A 400 6.28 -38.08 19.15
C ARG A 400 5.96 -37.28 17.88
N SER A 401 6.60 -37.59 16.76
CA SER A 401 6.44 -36.83 15.50
C SER A 401 4.96 -36.71 15.07
N ASP A 402 4.17 -37.78 15.24
CA ASP A 402 2.74 -37.76 14.92
C ASP A 402 1.93 -36.85 15.84
N ASP A 403 2.20 -36.86 17.15
CA ASP A 403 1.57 -35.96 18.12
C ASP A 403 1.89 -34.49 17.81
N VAL A 404 3.17 -34.22 17.48
CA VAL A 404 3.63 -32.88 17.13
C VAL A 404 2.95 -32.39 15.85
N VAL A 405 2.86 -33.23 14.82
CA VAL A 405 2.11 -32.91 13.58
C VAL A 405 0.63 -32.64 13.87
N ALA A 406 -0.01 -33.43 14.74
CA ALA A 406 -1.39 -33.19 15.13
C ALA A 406 -1.56 -31.83 15.84
N GLY A 407 -0.65 -31.50 16.76
CA GLY A 407 -0.66 -30.22 17.48
C GLY A 407 -0.39 -29.02 16.56
N LEU A 408 0.56 -29.13 15.63
CA LEU A 408 0.82 -28.12 14.61
C LEU A 408 -0.38 -27.93 13.67
N SER A 409 -1.07 -29.02 13.31
CA SER A 409 -2.26 -28.95 12.46
C SER A 409 -3.43 -28.28 13.18
N ALA A 410 -3.60 -28.56 14.49
CA ALA A 410 -4.59 -27.87 15.32
C ALA A 410 -4.30 -26.35 15.47
N ALA A 411 -3.04 -25.95 15.32
CA ALA A 411 -2.61 -24.55 15.28
C ALA A 411 -2.76 -23.90 13.88
N GLY A 412 -3.48 -24.53 12.95
CA GLY A 412 -3.73 -24.00 11.60
C GLY A 412 -2.73 -24.47 10.53
N GLY A 413 -1.76 -25.31 10.91
CA GLY A 413 -0.81 -25.90 9.97
C GLY A 413 -1.45 -26.92 9.02
N ARG A 414 -0.94 -27.00 7.80
CA ARG A 414 -1.42 -27.94 6.78
C ARG A 414 -0.48 -29.13 6.68
N ARG A 415 -0.91 -30.30 7.16
CA ARG A 415 -0.14 -31.55 7.09
C ARG A 415 0.13 -31.97 5.64
N ARG A 416 1.37 -32.37 5.36
CA ARG A 416 1.87 -32.86 4.08
C ARG A 416 2.85 -34.01 4.31
N VAL A 417 3.28 -34.64 3.21
CA VAL A 417 4.22 -35.75 3.20
C VAL A 417 5.48 -35.33 2.44
N GLY A 418 6.61 -35.26 3.12
CA GLY A 418 7.92 -35.02 2.52
C GLY A 418 8.58 -36.31 2.02
N PRO A 419 9.85 -36.23 1.56
CA PRO A 419 10.60 -37.38 1.06
C PRO A 419 10.67 -38.53 2.06
N ALA A 420 10.71 -39.76 1.55
CA ALA A 420 10.67 -41.00 2.34
C ALA A 420 9.46 -41.14 3.28
N GLY A 421 8.35 -40.43 2.99
CA GLY A 421 7.12 -40.50 3.78
C GLY A 421 7.16 -39.67 5.07
N ARG A 422 8.16 -38.79 5.25
CA ARG A 422 8.33 -37.99 6.46
C ARG A 422 7.17 -36.99 6.60
N PRO A 423 6.42 -36.95 7.71
CA PRO A 423 5.37 -35.95 7.86
C PRO A 423 5.98 -34.56 8.04
N VAL A 424 5.42 -33.58 7.35
CA VAL A 424 5.77 -32.16 7.49
C VAL A 424 4.50 -31.31 7.58
N VAL A 425 4.60 -30.10 8.11
CA VAL A 425 3.47 -29.18 8.25
C VAL A 425 3.80 -27.83 7.65
N LEU A 426 2.93 -27.32 6.78
CA LEU A 426 3.08 -26.02 6.13
C LEU A 426 2.32 -24.93 6.89
N PHE A 427 2.96 -23.76 7.01
CA PHE A 427 2.35 -22.51 7.44
C PHE A 427 2.56 -21.43 6.38
N ASP A 428 1.67 -20.44 6.33
CA ASP A 428 1.77 -19.30 5.40
C ASP A 428 2.96 -18.39 5.70
N GLY A 429 3.46 -18.39 6.95
CA GLY A 429 4.69 -17.71 7.30
C GLY A 429 5.44 -18.28 8.50
N PRO A 430 6.70 -17.86 8.67
CA PRO A 430 7.62 -18.41 9.66
C PRO A 430 7.30 -18.04 11.11
N ALA A 431 6.76 -16.85 11.40
CA ALA A 431 6.44 -16.44 12.77
C ALA A 431 5.36 -17.35 13.37
N THR A 432 4.31 -17.65 12.60
CA THR A 432 3.27 -18.60 13.00
C THR A 432 3.84 -20.00 13.17
N ALA A 433 4.67 -20.45 12.22
CA ALA A 433 5.32 -21.76 12.27
C ALA A 433 6.19 -21.96 13.52
N VAL A 434 7.02 -20.98 13.85
CA VAL A 434 7.92 -21.04 15.02
C VAL A 434 7.13 -21.00 16.32
N ARG A 435 6.12 -20.12 16.45
CA ARG A 435 5.26 -20.09 17.65
C ARG A 435 4.53 -21.42 17.85
N ALA A 436 3.97 -21.98 16.78
CA ALA A 436 3.31 -23.28 16.82
C ALA A 436 4.30 -24.39 17.21
N GLY A 437 5.51 -24.39 16.64
CA GLY A 437 6.59 -25.33 16.97
C GLY A 437 6.99 -25.28 18.44
N LEU A 438 7.29 -24.08 18.96
CA LEU A 438 7.66 -23.87 20.36
C LEU A 438 6.55 -24.31 21.34
N ALA A 439 5.29 -24.09 20.99
CA ALA A 439 4.14 -24.53 21.79
C ALA A 439 4.04 -26.07 21.88
N GLN A 440 4.40 -26.78 20.81
CA GLN A 440 4.37 -28.25 20.77
C GLN A 440 5.60 -28.91 21.41
N LEU A 441 6.72 -28.20 21.47
CA LEU A 441 8.01 -28.74 21.91
C LEU A 441 7.96 -29.32 23.35
N ARG A 442 8.38 -30.57 23.52
CA ARG A 442 8.66 -31.24 24.80
C ARG A 442 10.05 -31.87 24.80
N ASP A 443 10.48 -32.35 25.96
CA ASP A 443 11.76 -33.05 26.11
C ASP A 443 11.81 -34.28 25.20
N GLY A 444 12.79 -34.33 24.30
CA GLY A 444 12.92 -35.39 23.28
C GLY A 444 12.45 -35.02 21.88
N ASP A 445 11.63 -33.97 21.73
CA ASP A 445 11.13 -33.51 20.42
C ASP A 445 12.19 -32.66 19.71
N ARG A 446 12.29 -32.78 18.39
CA ARG A 446 13.20 -31.99 17.57
C ARG A 446 12.45 -31.41 16.40
N LEU A 447 12.64 -30.13 16.11
CA LEU A 447 11.95 -29.45 15.03
C LEU A 447 12.95 -28.73 14.13
N GLY A 448 12.82 -28.93 12.83
CA GLY A 448 13.50 -28.14 11.80
C GLY A 448 12.50 -27.29 11.05
N ILE A 449 12.84 -26.01 10.85
CA ILE A 449 11.99 -25.05 10.15
C ILE A 449 12.78 -24.39 9.02
N ALA A 450 12.25 -24.48 7.80
CA ALA A 450 12.83 -23.85 6.62
C ALA A 450 11.73 -23.22 5.75
N ILE A 451 12.12 -22.28 4.90
CA ILE A 451 11.25 -21.74 3.87
C ILE A 451 11.35 -22.62 2.61
N ALA A 452 10.22 -22.88 1.97
CA ALA A 452 10.16 -23.61 0.71
C ALA A 452 9.12 -23.00 -0.24
N GLU A 453 9.40 -23.07 -1.55
CA GLU A 453 8.39 -22.90 -2.59
C GLU A 453 7.73 -24.25 -2.85
N VAL A 454 6.42 -24.34 -2.60
CA VAL A 454 5.68 -25.61 -2.66
C VAL A 454 4.32 -25.44 -3.37
N PRO A 455 3.84 -26.47 -4.09
CA PRO A 455 2.47 -26.50 -4.56
C PRO A 455 1.51 -26.61 -3.36
N LYS A 456 0.54 -25.70 -3.24
CA LYS A 456 -0.38 -25.67 -2.09
C LYS A 456 -1.29 -26.90 -2.02
N ASP A 457 -1.70 -27.44 -3.16
CA ASP A 457 -2.74 -28.47 -3.24
C ASP A 457 -2.21 -29.91 -3.30
N GLU A 458 -0.89 -30.08 -3.39
CA GLU A 458 -0.29 -31.42 -3.44
C GLU A 458 -0.05 -31.96 -2.04
N LEU A 459 -0.31 -33.25 -1.85
CA LEU A 459 -0.11 -33.94 -0.57
C LEU A 459 1.37 -34.29 -0.34
N GLU A 460 2.04 -34.72 -1.40
CA GLU A 460 3.45 -35.11 -1.41
C GLU A 460 4.30 -33.92 -1.89
N LEU A 461 5.39 -33.63 -1.18
CA LEU A 461 6.25 -32.50 -1.45
C LEU A 461 7.71 -32.95 -1.56
N ASP A 462 8.36 -32.61 -2.67
CA ASP A 462 9.78 -32.86 -2.91
C ASP A 462 10.51 -31.55 -3.27
N ALA A 463 10.29 -30.52 -2.47
CA ALA A 463 10.98 -29.25 -2.61
C ALA A 463 12.27 -29.22 -1.77
N TYR A 464 13.29 -28.50 -2.25
CA TYR A 464 14.57 -28.37 -1.54
C TYR A 464 14.40 -27.88 -0.09
N GLY A 465 13.56 -26.86 0.14
CA GLY A 465 13.30 -26.37 1.50
C GLY A 465 12.64 -27.41 2.43
N VAL A 466 11.88 -28.37 1.89
CA VAL A 466 11.33 -29.49 2.68
C VAL A 466 12.45 -30.42 3.14
N GLN A 467 13.38 -30.74 2.25
CA GLN A 467 14.55 -31.55 2.58
C GLN A 467 15.44 -30.87 3.63
N VAL A 468 15.65 -29.55 3.50
CA VAL A 468 16.39 -28.75 4.47
C VAL A 468 15.71 -28.76 5.85
N ALA A 469 14.38 -28.58 5.92
CA ALA A 469 13.65 -28.65 7.19
C ALA A 469 13.82 -30.02 7.87
N ILE A 470 13.75 -31.12 7.09
CA ILE A 470 13.94 -32.48 7.61
C ILE A 470 15.37 -32.67 8.14
N GLY A 471 16.39 -32.26 7.38
CA GLY A 471 17.79 -32.34 7.81
C GLY A 471 18.03 -31.57 9.10
N LEU A 472 17.52 -30.34 9.21
CA LEU A 472 17.59 -29.56 10.45
C LEU A 472 16.95 -30.28 11.64
N ALA A 473 15.79 -30.93 11.45
CA ALA A 473 15.12 -31.65 12.52
C ALA A 473 15.91 -32.88 12.98
N ASP A 474 16.56 -33.58 12.04
CA ASP A 474 17.35 -34.78 12.35
C ASP A 474 18.66 -34.44 13.06
N ASP A 475 19.27 -33.29 12.74
CA ASP A 475 20.52 -32.79 13.34
C ASP A 475 20.30 -32.03 14.66
N ALA A 476 19.09 -31.50 14.90
CA ALA A 476 18.77 -30.72 16.08
C ALA A 476 18.93 -31.53 17.38
N PRO A 477 19.45 -30.94 18.48
CA PRO A 477 19.40 -31.53 19.81
C PRO A 477 17.96 -31.76 20.28
N PRO A 478 17.71 -32.79 21.12
CA PRO A 478 16.41 -32.97 21.77
C PRO A 478 15.94 -31.73 22.51
N GLY A 479 14.66 -31.38 22.37
CA GLY A 479 14.06 -30.19 22.96
C GLY A 479 14.46 -28.88 22.28
N SER A 480 14.74 -28.90 20.96
CA SER A 480 15.12 -27.69 20.23
C SER A 480 14.39 -27.51 18.90
N VAL A 481 14.28 -26.23 18.50
CA VAL A 481 13.77 -25.79 17.21
C VAL A 481 14.91 -25.14 16.46
N TRP A 482 15.36 -25.77 15.37
CA TRP A 482 16.39 -25.24 14.48
C TRP A 482 15.75 -24.64 13.23
N LEU A 483 16.31 -23.53 12.76
CA LEU A 483 15.77 -22.76 11.65
C LEU A 483 16.86 -22.20 10.74
N THR A 484 16.54 -22.05 9.46
CA THR A 484 17.43 -21.45 8.44
C THR A 484 17.54 -19.92 8.58
N SER A 485 18.57 -19.31 7.98
CA SER A 485 18.68 -17.85 7.86
C SER A 485 17.45 -17.19 7.22
N GLY A 486 16.89 -17.79 6.16
CA GLY A 486 15.69 -17.26 5.51
C GLY A 486 14.44 -17.26 6.40
N VAL A 487 14.33 -18.22 7.32
CA VAL A 487 13.28 -18.17 8.36
C VAL A 487 13.55 -17.00 9.30
N ARG A 488 14.79 -16.88 9.82
CA ARG A 488 15.18 -15.79 10.73
C ARG A 488 14.89 -14.42 10.14
N ASP A 489 15.22 -14.19 8.88
CA ASP A 489 15.08 -12.87 8.24
C ASP A 489 13.61 -12.46 8.09
N LEU A 490 12.73 -13.44 7.85
CA LEU A 490 11.29 -13.25 7.80
C LEU A 490 10.61 -13.22 9.19
N LEU A 491 11.32 -13.49 10.29
CA LEU A 491 10.83 -13.32 11.66
C LEU A 491 10.88 -11.87 12.16
N ALA A 492 11.37 -10.94 11.34
CA ALA A 492 11.45 -9.51 11.61
C ALA A 492 10.17 -8.95 12.28
N GLY A 493 10.32 -8.42 13.50
CA GLY A 493 9.21 -7.80 14.25
C GLY A 493 8.31 -8.77 15.02
N SER A 494 8.53 -10.08 14.92
CA SER A 494 7.65 -11.09 15.54
C SER A 494 7.86 -11.26 17.05
N GLY A 495 8.92 -10.66 17.61
CA GLY A 495 9.33 -10.85 19.00
C GLY A 495 9.96 -12.22 19.29
N ILE A 496 10.14 -13.07 18.29
CA ILE A 496 10.82 -14.36 18.44
C ILE A 496 12.33 -14.13 18.46
N ALA A 497 12.99 -14.58 19.52
CA ALA A 497 14.44 -14.57 19.61
C ALA A 497 15.06 -15.73 18.80
N THR A 498 16.27 -15.52 18.28
CA THR A 498 17.04 -16.57 17.59
C THR A 498 18.51 -16.48 17.96
N GLU A 499 19.17 -17.61 18.19
CA GLU A 499 20.61 -17.71 18.48
C GLU A 499 21.34 -18.51 17.38
N PRO A 500 22.51 -18.08 16.86
CA PRO A 500 23.25 -18.86 15.88
C PRO A 500 23.84 -20.12 16.52
N VAL A 501 23.68 -21.27 15.86
CA VAL A 501 24.24 -22.56 16.31
C VAL A 501 25.20 -23.18 15.30
N ALA A 502 25.08 -22.82 14.02
CA ALA A 502 26.05 -23.11 12.96
C ALA A 502 25.94 -22.07 11.84
N GLU A 503 26.77 -22.17 10.80
CA GLU A 503 26.65 -21.32 9.61
C GLU A 503 25.26 -21.47 8.98
N ASN A 504 24.52 -20.37 8.84
CA ASN A 504 23.14 -20.31 8.34
C ASN A 504 22.10 -21.13 9.12
N VAL A 505 22.41 -21.59 10.34
CA VAL A 505 21.49 -22.32 11.21
C VAL A 505 21.36 -21.61 12.56
N PHE A 506 20.12 -21.41 12.98
CA PHE A 506 19.75 -20.72 14.21
C PHE A 506 18.86 -21.61 15.06
N ARG A 507 18.80 -21.34 16.35
CA ARG A 507 17.88 -21.95 17.29
C ARG A 507 16.91 -20.91 17.82
N ALA A 508 15.62 -21.25 17.88
CA ALA A 508 14.64 -20.48 18.64
C ALA A 508 14.60 -21.02 20.09
N PRO A 509 14.97 -20.22 21.11
CA PRO A 509 14.83 -20.61 22.50
C PRO A 509 13.36 -20.62 22.90
N ARG A 510 13.06 -21.37 23.97
CA ARG A 510 11.70 -21.53 24.49
C ARG A 510 11.25 -20.32 25.31
#